data_AF-G0H167-F1
#
_entry.id   AF-G0H167-F1
#
_cell.length_a   1.000
_cell.length_b   1.000
_cell.length_c   1.000
_cell.angle_alpha   90.00
_cell.angle_beta   90.00
_cell.angle_gamma   90.00
#
_symmetry.space_group_name_H-M   'P 1'
#
loop_
_entity.id
_entity.type
_entity.pdbx_description
1 polymer ?
#
loop_
_entity_poly.entity_id
_entity_poly.type
_entity_poly.pdbx_seq_one_letter_code
_entity_poly.pdbx_strand_id
1 'polypeptide(L)'
;MLRGKDATLAAIINIILDEEPETQDDIADRLGVSRRYVAKLLKPLVDGGAIMHPYVVNLEKLKEFEEYIETDRYFKEIYETFDRMGTNVIQNIDNVFDSLKTHDLDIAKSIILEDYALNRMEDEVNLVIKMKASKYMDMNSLMQVSNIAANIERCGDYLSNIAEEVVNGLLVDPTINKEVFEIKEIISKMFTHAMNMVKSKTIETEIYELEGNLHKKLDTIMEKIAEHPDENLKDINQFIQFGMFLKDVERFGDRCLKIFELGREFHHNIPKNVTTPEYVRNLK
;
A
#
# COMPACT_ATOMS: atom_id res chain seq x y z
N MET A 1 21.74 -0.73 -13.58
CA MET A 1 22.96 -0.14 -12.98
C MET A 1 23.54 0.86 -13.96
N LEU A 2 23.42 2.16 -13.65
CA LEU A 2 24.02 3.24 -14.45
C LEU A 2 25.56 3.08 -14.46
N ARG A 3 26.23 3.46 -15.54
CA ARG A 3 27.70 3.34 -15.66
C ARG A 3 28.32 4.62 -16.22
N GLY A 4 29.54 4.91 -15.77
CA GLY A 4 30.34 6.02 -16.29
C GLY A 4 29.68 7.39 -16.10
N LYS A 5 29.41 8.09 -17.20
CA LYS A 5 28.87 9.45 -17.21
C LYS A 5 27.52 9.55 -16.49
N ASP A 6 26.66 8.57 -16.70
CA ASP A 6 25.28 8.59 -16.20
C ASP A 6 25.24 8.35 -14.69
N ALA A 7 26.11 7.47 -14.18
CA ALA A 7 26.31 7.28 -12.74
C ALA A 7 26.87 8.53 -12.07
N THR A 8 27.76 9.26 -12.75
CA THR A 8 28.31 10.52 -12.20
C THR A 8 27.26 11.62 -12.19
N LEU A 9 26.42 11.73 -13.23
CA LEU A 9 25.33 12.69 -13.27
C LEU A 9 24.29 12.41 -12.17
N ALA A 10 23.93 11.14 -11.95
CA ALA A 10 23.07 10.75 -10.84
C ALA A 10 23.64 11.14 -9.48
N ALA A 11 24.95 10.91 -9.27
CA ALA A 11 25.63 11.32 -8.05
C ALA A 11 25.64 12.85 -7.85
N ILE A 12 25.81 13.63 -8.93
CA ILE A 12 25.71 15.09 -8.89
C ILE A 12 24.30 15.53 -8.47
N ILE A 13 23.26 14.94 -9.08
CA ILE A 13 21.86 15.26 -8.76
C ILE A 13 21.59 14.94 -7.28
N ASN A 14 22.05 13.79 -6.78
CA ASN A 14 21.90 13.42 -5.37
C ASN A 14 22.55 14.43 -4.42
N ILE A 15 23.78 14.88 -4.71
CA ILE A 15 24.46 15.92 -3.90
C ILE A 15 23.65 17.22 -3.89
N ILE A 16 23.11 17.64 -5.03
CA ILE A 16 22.30 18.85 -5.14
C ILE A 16 21.03 18.75 -4.29
N LEU A 17 20.36 17.60 -4.32
CA LEU A 17 19.13 17.38 -3.59
C LEU A 17 19.38 17.33 -2.07
N ASP A 18 20.35 16.51 -1.64
CA ASP A 18 20.58 16.20 -0.23
C ASP A 18 21.35 17.28 0.54
N GLU A 19 22.34 17.88 -0.10
CA GLU A 19 23.38 18.63 0.60
C GLU A 19 23.40 20.11 0.21
N GLU A 20 22.50 20.55 -0.68
CA GLU A 20 22.30 21.95 -1.09
C GLU A 20 23.63 22.71 -1.31
N PRO A 21 24.49 22.24 -2.23
CA PRO A 21 25.81 22.81 -2.45
C PRO A 21 25.69 24.26 -2.93
N GLU A 22 26.62 25.12 -2.56
CA GLU A 22 26.62 26.51 -3.00
C GLU A 22 27.31 26.67 -4.37
N THR A 23 28.27 25.79 -4.70
CA THR A 23 29.10 25.91 -5.90
C THR A 23 29.31 24.59 -6.65
N GLN A 24 29.77 24.67 -7.91
CA GLN A 24 30.19 23.48 -8.67
C GLN A 24 31.46 22.87 -8.09
N ASP A 25 32.27 23.67 -7.41
CA ASP A 25 33.51 23.24 -6.80
C ASP A 25 33.21 22.33 -5.59
N ASP A 26 32.19 22.65 -4.79
CA ASP A 26 31.71 21.78 -3.70
C ASP A 26 31.28 20.39 -4.20
N ILE A 27 30.54 20.35 -5.32
CA ILE A 27 30.10 19.11 -5.96
C ILE A 27 31.30 18.33 -6.51
N ALA A 28 32.24 19.03 -7.15
CA ALA A 28 33.42 18.45 -7.77
C ALA A 28 34.34 17.78 -6.73
N ASP A 29 34.58 18.47 -5.61
CA ASP A 29 35.43 18.00 -4.52
C ASP A 29 34.86 16.74 -3.86
N ARG A 30 33.54 16.70 -3.61
CA ARG A 30 32.86 15.53 -3.03
C ARG A 30 32.92 14.29 -3.92
N LEU A 31 32.81 14.47 -5.23
CA LEU A 31 32.84 13.37 -6.20
C LEU A 31 34.24 12.99 -6.65
N GLY A 32 35.27 13.75 -6.28
CA GLY A 32 36.64 13.55 -6.77
C GLY A 32 36.76 13.73 -8.28
N VAL A 33 35.96 14.61 -8.88
CA VAL A 33 35.95 14.89 -10.32
C VAL A 33 36.26 16.35 -10.59
N SER A 34 36.65 16.70 -11.81
CA SER A 34 36.90 18.11 -12.14
C SER A 34 35.61 18.95 -12.18
N ARG A 35 35.66 20.20 -11.71
CA ARG A 35 34.58 21.19 -11.87
C ARG A 35 34.07 21.30 -13.30
N ARG A 36 34.99 21.28 -14.28
CA ARG A 36 34.62 21.32 -15.71
C ARG A 36 33.78 20.12 -16.13
N TYR A 37 34.02 18.96 -15.54
CA TYR A 37 33.23 17.77 -15.77
C TYR A 37 31.84 17.91 -15.14
N VAL A 38 31.74 18.38 -13.89
CA VAL A 38 30.45 18.71 -13.24
C VAL A 38 29.63 19.67 -14.09
N ALA A 39 30.23 20.78 -14.52
CA ALA A 39 29.57 21.77 -15.37
C ALA A 39 29.05 21.17 -16.69
N LYS A 40 29.83 20.28 -17.32
CA LYS A 40 29.44 19.58 -18.55
C LYS A 40 28.24 18.67 -18.32
N LEU A 41 28.18 17.98 -17.18
CA LEU A 41 27.08 17.06 -16.85
C LEU A 41 25.81 17.79 -16.42
N LEU A 42 25.94 18.90 -15.70
CA LEU A 42 24.79 19.72 -15.26
C LEU A 42 24.17 20.55 -16.37
N LYS A 43 24.93 20.90 -17.40
CA LYS A 43 24.48 21.80 -18.46
C LYS A 43 23.10 21.46 -19.04
N PRO A 44 22.77 20.20 -19.41
CA PRO A 44 21.44 19.85 -19.91
C PRO A 44 20.31 20.13 -18.93
N LEU A 45 20.53 19.92 -17.63
CA LEU A 45 19.54 20.17 -16.58
C LEU A 45 19.37 21.67 -16.32
N VAL A 46 20.46 22.43 -16.43
CA VAL A 46 20.44 23.89 -16.29
C VAL A 46 19.75 24.54 -17.50
N ASP A 47 20.12 24.12 -18.71
CA ASP A 47 19.52 24.62 -19.96
C ASP A 47 18.03 24.24 -20.04
N GLY A 48 17.63 23.05 -19.57
CA GLY A 48 16.24 22.63 -19.45
C GLY A 48 15.47 23.35 -18.32
N GLY A 49 16.19 23.99 -17.39
CA GLY A 49 15.62 24.65 -16.21
C GLY A 49 15.15 23.69 -15.12
N ALA A 50 15.58 22.43 -15.14
CA ALA A 50 15.41 21.47 -14.05
C ALA A 50 16.28 21.84 -12.84
N ILE A 51 17.42 22.49 -13.07
CA ILE A 51 18.32 23.02 -12.03
C ILE A 51 18.61 24.48 -12.34
N MET A 52 18.29 25.39 -11.42
CA MET A 52 18.52 26.84 -11.54
C MET A 52 19.64 27.27 -10.60
N HIS A 53 20.30 28.40 -10.84
CA HIS A 53 21.32 28.90 -9.91
C HIS A 53 20.71 29.32 -8.55
N PRO A 54 21.36 29.02 -7.41
CA PRO A 54 22.59 28.23 -7.21
C PRO A 54 22.26 26.76 -6.85
N TYR A 55 21.75 25.99 -7.80
CA TYR A 55 21.25 24.60 -7.66
C TYR A 55 19.87 24.44 -7.00
N VAL A 56 18.98 25.42 -7.18
CA VAL A 56 17.55 25.27 -6.89
C VAL A 56 16.93 24.30 -7.90
N VAL A 57 16.24 23.27 -7.42
CA VAL A 57 15.66 22.22 -8.26
C VAL A 57 14.21 22.54 -8.61
N ASN A 58 13.87 22.45 -9.89
CA ASN A 58 12.49 22.40 -10.37
C ASN A 58 12.09 20.94 -10.58
N LEU A 59 11.26 20.41 -9.68
CA LEU A 59 10.87 19.00 -9.67
C LEU A 59 10.09 18.57 -10.90
N GLU A 60 9.19 19.41 -11.42
CA GLU A 60 8.37 19.07 -12.59
C GLU A 60 9.25 18.84 -13.82
N LYS A 61 10.26 19.69 -14.00
CA LYS A 61 11.23 19.55 -15.09
C LYS A 61 12.27 18.49 -14.82
N LEU A 62 12.61 18.24 -13.55
CA LEU A 62 13.55 17.19 -13.19
C LEU A 62 12.99 15.79 -13.52
N LYS A 63 11.66 15.60 -13.53
CA LYS A 63 11.01 14.35 -13.99
C LYS A 63 11.41 13.94 -15.41
N GLU A 64 11.75 14.88 -16.30
CA GLU A 64 12.25 14.56 -17.64
C GLU A 64 13.62 13.84 -17.62
N PHE A 65 14.27 13.82 -16.46
CA PHE A 65 15.56 13.19 -16.19
C PHE A 65 15.44 12.06 -15.15
N GLU A 66 14.26 11.45 -15.01
CA GLU A 66 13.98 10.39 -14.00
C GLU A 66 14.99 9.24 -14.03
N GLU A 67 15.53 8.89 -15.20
CA GLU A 67 16.58 7.87 -15.34
C GLU A 67 17.85 8.14 -14.51
N TYR A 68 18.09 9.39 -14.10
CA TYR A 68 19.26 9.82 -13.33
C TYR A 68 18.94 10.16 -11.87
N ILE A 69 17.67 10.21 -11.47
CA ILE A 69 17.27 10.47 -10.08
C ILE A 69 17.08 9.12 -9.42
N GLU A 70 17.82 8.84 -8.34
CA GLU A 70 17.45 7.73 -7.46
C GLU A 70 16.25 8.14 -6.59
N THR A 71 15.07 8.25 -7.21
CA THR A 71 13.79 8.46 -6.49
C THR A 71 13.56 7.38 -5.45
N ASP A 72 14.02 6.15 -5.73
CA ASP A 72 14.02 5.00 -4.81
C ASP A 72 14.68 5.30 -3.47
N ARG A 73 15.66 6.22 -3.39
CA ARG A 73 16.33 6.55 -2.12
C ARG A 73 15.42 7.29 -1.15
N TYR A 74 14.57 8.20 -1.63
CA TYR A 74 13.61 8.93 -0.79
C TYR A 74 12.45 8.05 -0.36
N PHE A 75 12.18 7.02 -1.16
CA PHE A 75 11.15 6.03 -0.86
C PHE A 75 11.65 4.85 -0.08
N LYS A 76 12.96 4.68 0.12
CA LYS A 76 13.51 3.52 0.82
C LYS A 76 12.86 3.32 2.18
N GLU A 77 12.80 4.37 3.01
CA GLU A 77 12.16 4.32 4.33
C GLU A 77 10.65 4.05 4.24
N ILE A 78 9.98 4.62 3.23
CA ILE A 78 8.55 4.39 3.00
C ILE A 78 8.29 2.94 2.57
N TYR A 79 9.09 2.39 1.66
CA TYR A 79 8.98 1.01 1.19
C TYR A 79 9.35 0.01 2.28
N GLU A 80 10.36 0.30 3.11
CA GLU A 80 10.68 -0.49 4.31
C GLU A 80 9.50 -0.48 5.29
N THR A 81 8.84 0.66 5.46
CA THR A 81 7.63 0.75 6.30
C THR A 81 6.46 -0.01 5.68
N PHE A 82 6.22 0.11 4.38
CA PHE A 82 5.21 -0.68 3.66
C PHE A 82 5.48 -2.19 3.73
N ASP A 83 6.73 -2.62 3.72
CA ASP A 83 7.10 -4.03 3.89
C ASP A 83 6.72 -4.53 5.30
N ARG A 84 7.02 -3.73 6.32
CA ARG A 84 6.62 -4.02 7.70
C ARG A 84 5.10 -4.05 7.86
N MET A 85 4.39 -3.06 7.32
CA MET A 85 2.91 -3.01 7.37
C MET A 85 2.30 -4.20 6.64
N GLY A 86 2.78 -4.52 5.43
CA GLY A 86 2.27 -5.64 4.65
C GLY A 86 2.51 -7.00 5.32
N THR A 87 3.69 -7.19 5.92
CA THR A 87 4.01 -8.40 6.71
C THR A 87 3.09 -8.54 7.90
N ASN A 88 2.83 -7.43 8.61
CA ASN A 88 1.92 -7.42 9.76
C ASN A 88 0.48 -7.78 9.35
N VAL A 89 -0.05 -7.18 8.28
CA VAL A 89 -1.40 -7.49 7.79
C VAL A 89 -1.53 -8.95 7.37
N ILE A 90 -0.59 -9.50 6.60
CA ILE A 90 -0.62 -10.93 6.21
C ILE A 90 -0.61 -11.84 7.43
N GLN A 91 0.25 -11.56 8.42
CA GLN A 91 0.30 -12.33 9.66
C GLN A 91 -1.03 -12.22 10.43
N ASN A 92 -1.66 -11.05 10.46
CA ASN A 92 -2.94 -10.85 11.13
C ASN A 92 -4.09 -11.55 10.41
N ILE A 93 -4.06 -11.68 9.07
CA ILE A 93 -5.02 -12.52 8.34
C ILE A 93 -4.87 -13.98 8.79
N ASP A 94 -3.65 -14.49 8.88
CA ASP A 94 -3.42 -15.85 9.34
C ASP A 94 -3.93 -16.05 10.78
N ASN A 95 -3.51 -15.16 11.68
CA ASN A 95 -3.85 -15.22 13.10
C ASN A 95 -5.37 -15.09 13.33
N VAL A 96 -6.07 -14.19 12.65
CA VAL A 96 -7.50 -13.97 12.90
C VAL A 96 -8.33 -15.17 12.44
N PHE A 97 -7.99 -15.77 11.30
CA PHE A 97 -8.70 -16.96 10.82
C PHE A 97 -8.33 -18.22 11.62
N ASP A 98 -7.10 -18.32 12.13
CA ASP A 98 -6.71 -19.39 13.05
C ASP A 98 -7.45 -19.26 14.39
N SER A 99 -7.56 -18.05 14.92
CA SER A 99 -8.35 -17.74 16.11
C SER A 99 -9.84 -18.03 15.90
N LEU A 100 -10.41 -17.62 14.77
CA LEU A 100 -11.80 -17.89 14.40
C LEU A 100 -12.10 -19.40 14.32
N LYS A 101 -11.16 -20.19 13.79
CA LYS A 101 -11.29 -21.66 13.66
C LYS A 101 -11.11 -22.41 14.98
N THR A 102 -10.17 -21.97 15.81
CA THR A 102 -9.78 -22.66 17.05
C THR A 102 -10.47 -22.10 18.30
N HIS A 103 -11.14 -20.95 18.14
CA HIS A 103 -11.68 -20.13 19.22
C HIS A 103 -10.61 -19.72 20.25
N ASP A 104 -9.37 -19.51 19.78
CA ASP A 104 -8.26 -19.06 20.61
C ASP A 104 -8.35 -17.55 20.85
N LEU A 105 -8.94 -17.17 21.99
CA LEU A 105 -9.16 -15.79 22.38
C LEU A 105 -7.86 -15.02 22.67
N ASP A 106 -6.75 -15.72 22.97
CA ASP A 106 -5.48 -15.06 23.25
C ASP A 106 -4.83 -14.56 21.95
N ILE A 107 -4.95 -15.34 20.86
CA ILE A 107 -4.57 -14.87 19.52
C ILE A 107 -5.41 -13.64 19.13
N ALA A 108 -6.73 -13.68 19.32
CA ALA A 108 -7.61 -12.56 18.96
C ALA A 108 -7.24 -11.28 19.73
N LYS A 109 -7.02 -11.38 21.05
CA LYS A 109 -6.58 -10.24 21.87
C LYS A 109 -5.22 -9.69 21.44
N SER A 110 -4.30 -10.55 20.99
CA SER A 110 -2.99 -10.11 20.48
C SER A 110 -3.17 -9.21 19.26
N ILE A 111 -4.02 -9.61 18.31
CA ILE A 111 -4.30 -8.84 17.08
C ILE A 111 -4.82 -7.44 17.43
N ILE A 112 -5.80 -7.36 18.35
CA ILE A 112 -6.38 -6.08 18.78
C ILE A 112 -5.32 -5.16 19.40
N LEU A 113 -4.38 -5.71 20.18
CA LEU A 113 -3.29 -4.95 20.78
C LEU A 113 -2.23 -4.53 19.75
N GLU A 114 -1.98 -5.38 18.76
CA GLU A 114 -1.00 -5.16 17.69
C GLU A 114 -1.46 -4.15 16.64
N ASP A 115 -2.77 -3.87 16.54
CA ASP A 115 -3.35 -2.87 15.65
C ASP A 115 -2.68 -1.49 15.79
N TYR A 116 -2.36 -1.09 17.03
CA TYR A 116 -1.62 0.14 17.32
C TYR A 116 -0.22 0.20 16.67
N ALA A 117 0.36 -0.93 16.29
CA ALA A 117 1.60 -0.95 15.51
C ALA A 117 1.37 -0.47 14.08
N LEU A 118 0.24 -0.80 13.45
CA LEU A 118 -0.10 -0.34 12.10
C LEU A 118 -0.41 1.16 12.06
N ASN A 119 -1.18 1.71 13.01
CA ASN A 119 -1.39 3.15 13.05
C ASN A 119 -0.06 3.92 13.21
N ARG A 120 0.86 3.39 14.05
CA ARG A 120 2.19 4.00 14.20
C ARG A 120 3.03 3.94 12.92
N MET A 121 2.93 2.88 12.14
CA MET A 121 3.61 2.78 10.85
C MET A 121 2.99 3.73 9.80
N GLU A 122 1.67 3.93 9.83
CA GLU A 122 1.02 4.95 9.01
C GLU A 122 1.54 6.36 9.36
N ASP A 123 1.62 6.68 10.65
CA ASP A 123 2.20 7.93 11.14
C ASP A 123 3.67 8.09 10.73
N GLU A 124 4.46 7.01 10.77
CA GLU A 124 5.86 6.97 10.31
C GLU A 124 5.96 7.37 8.83
N VAL A 125 5.12 6.79 7.96
CA VAL A 125 5.05 7.17 6.54
C VAL A 125 4.69 8.64 6.38
N ASN A 126 3.65 9.10 7.09
CA ASN A 126 3.20 10.49 7.00
C ASN A 126 4.25 11.49 7.52
N LEU A 127 5.06 11.11 8.50
CA LEU A 127 6.16 11.91 9.00
C LEU A 127 7.29 12.01 7.97
N VAL A 128 7.69 10.89 7.35
CA VAL A 128 8.69 10.86 6.28
C VAL A 128 8.25 11.72 5.10
N ILE A 129 6.97 11.66 4.73
CA ILE A 129 6.38 12.51 3.70
C ILE A 129 6.60 13.99 4.02
N LYS A 130 6.21 14.43 5.22
CA LYS A 130 6.29 15.83 5.66
C LYS A 130 7.72 16.35 5.80
N MET A 131 8.62 15.53 6.32
CA MET A 131 9.98 15.97 6.66
C MET A 131 10.96 15.87 5.49
N LYS A 132 10.78 14.89 4.60
CA LYS A 132 11.77 14.54 3.57
C LYS A 132 11.18 14.64 2.16
N ALA A 133 10.05 14.01 1.91
CA ALA A 133 9.57 13.79 0.55
C ALA A 133 8.92 15.04 -0.09
N SER A 134 8.36 15.96 0.71
CA SER A 134 7.72 17.19 0.20
C SER A 134 8.61 18.10 -0.65
N LYS A 135 9.94 18.01 -0.49
CA LYS A 135 10.91 18.78 -1.29
C LYS A 135 11.17 18.14 -2.65
N TYR A 136 10.77 16.89 -2.88
CA TYR A 136 11.19 16.08 -4.01
C TYR A 136 10.05 15.53 -4.88
N MET A 137 8.81 15.67 -4.43
CA MET A 137 7.64 15.24 -5.17
C MET A 137 6.53 16.27 -5.22
N ASP A 138 5.67 16.15 -6.22
CA ASP A 138 4.43 16.90 -6.25
C ASP A 138 3.43 16.38 -5.21
N MET A 139 2.48 17.24 -4.86
CA MET A 139 1.49 16.97 -3.83
C MET A 139 0.60 15.77 -4.15
N ASN A 140 0.34 15.47 -5.43
CA ASN A 140 -0.53 14.34 -5.78
C ASN A 140 0.16 13.01 -5.49
N SER A 141 1.44 12.86 -5.86
CA SER A 141 2.21 11.66 -5.53
C SER A 141 2.35 11.47 -4.01
N LEU A 142 2.60 12.54 -3.26
CA LEU A 142 2.67 12.48 -1.79
C LEU A 142 1.33 12.05 -1.19
N MET A 143 0.21 12.59 -1.70
CA MET A 143 -1.13 12.20 -1.28
C MET A 143 -1.44 10.74 -1.63
N GLN A 144 -1.02 10.24 -2.78
CA GLN A 144 -1.21 8.83 -3.15
C GLN A 144 -0.49 7.90 -2.17
N VAL A 145 0.76 8.20 -1.82
CA VAL A 145 1.57 7.40 -0.89
C VAL A 145 0.96 7.40 0.51
N SER A 146 0.56 8.58 1.01
CA SER A 146 -0.16 8.70 2.28
C SER A 146 -1.47 7.92 2.27
N ASN A 147 -2.24 8.00 1.17
CA ASN A 147 -3.46 7.23 1.01
C ASN A 147 -3.19 5.72 0.95
N ILE A 148 -2.10 5.25 0.36
CA ILE A 148 -1.72 3.82 0.38
C ILE A 148 -1.51 3.37 1.82
N ALA A 149 -0.71 4.10 2.60
CA ALA A 149 -0.47 3.81 4.02
C ALA A 149 -1.80 3.70 4.81
N ALA A 150 -2.67 4.69 4.65
CA ALA A 150 -3.97 4.74 5.31
C ALA A 150 -4.98 3.68 4.83
N ASN A 151 -4.78 3.03 3.67
CA ASN A 151 -5.61 1.89 3.29
C ASN A 151 -5.01 0.56 3.81
N ILE A 152 -3.68 0.46 3.94
CA ILE A 152 -3.03 -0.70 4.57
C ILE A 152 -3.37 -0.77 6.06
N GLU A 153 -3.34 0.37 6.75
CA GLU A 153 -3.76 0.46 8.16
C GLU A 153 -5.22 0.03 8.34
N ARG A 154 -6.15 0.56 7.53
CA ARG A 154 -7.56 0.11 7.55
C ARG A 154 -7.76 -1.38 7.30
N CYS A 155 -6.90 -2.01 6.48
CA CYS A 155 -6.91 -3.47 6.35
C CYS A 155 -6.63 -4.14 7.70
N GLY A 156 -5.69 -3.61 8.48
CA GLY A 156 -5.45 -3.99 9.87
C GLY A 156 -6.66 -3.79 10.77
N ASP A 157 -7.25 -2.60 10.76
CA ASP A 157 -8.45 -2.29 11.57
C ASP A 157 -9.57 -3.29 11.33
N TYR A 158 -9.83 -3.69 10.07
CA TYR A 158 -10.87 -4.68 9.77
C TYR A 158 -10.53 -6.07 10.33
N LEU A 159 -9.24 -6.46 10.36
CA LEU A 159 -8.82 -7.71 11.01
C LEU A 159 -8.95 -7.61 12.54
N SER A 160 -8.67 -6.43 13.12
CA SER A 160 -8.88 -6.15 14.54
C SER A 160 -10.36 -6.25 14.92
N ASN A 161 -11.27 -5.65 14.13
CA ASN A 161 -12.71 -5.78 14.34
C ASN A 161 -13.17 -7.24 14.29
N ILE A 162 -12.67 -8.04 13.33
CA ILE A 162 -13.00 -9.47 13.26
C ILE A 162 -12.49 -10.19 14.52
N ALA A 163 -11.29 -9.86 15.00
CA ALA A 163 -10.76 -10.40 16.25
C ALA A 163 -11.63 -9.99 17.47
N GLU A 164 -12.14 -8.76 17.51
CA GLU A 164 -13.10 -8.32 18.53
C GLU A 164 -14.38 -9.17 18.50
N GLU A 165 -14.92 -9.48 17.32
CA GLU A 165 -16.08 -10.38 17.21
C GLU A 165 -15.77 -11.78 17.75
N VAL A 166 -14.58 -12.33 17.50
CA VAL A 166 -14.14 -13.60 18.09
C VAL A 166 -14.08 -13.52 19.63
N VAL A 167 -13.50 -12.45 20.18
CA VAL A 167 -13.46 -12.22 21.63
C VAL A 167 -14.88 -12.11 22.22
N ASN A 168 -15.79 -11.52 21.48
CA ASN A 168 -17.20 -11.38 21.83
C ASN A 168 -18.02 -12.66 21.57
N GLY A 169 -17.36 -13.78 21.23
CA GLY A 169 -17.97 -15.08 21.16
C GLY A 169 -18.49 -15.48 19.78
N LEU A 170 -18.05 -14.83 18.69
CA LEU A 170 -18.39 -15.25 17.33
C LEU A 170 -18.00 -16.73 17.10
N LEU A 171 -18.98 -17.52 16.65
CA LEU A 171 -18.79 -18.91 16.25
C LEU A 171 -19.01 -19.05 14.74
N VAL A 172 -18.20 -19.90 14.11
CA VAL A 172 -18.38 -20.27 12.71
C VAL A 172 -19.17 -21.57 12.63
N ASP A 173 -20.28 -21.53 11.88
CA ASP A 173 -21.08 -22.71 11.60
C ASP A 173 -20.25 -23.74 10.79
N PRO A 174 -20.20 -25.02 11.23
CA PRO A 174 -19.45 -26.06 10.54
C PRO A 174 -19.79 -26.22 9.06
N THR A 175 -21.00 -25.86 8.64
CA THR A 175 -21.50 -25.99 7.25
C THR A 175 -20.89 -24.96 6.29
N ILE A 176 -20.33 -23.86 6.82
CA ILE A 176 -19.71 -22.77 6.05
C ILE A 176 -18.18 -22.67 6.27
N ASN A 177 -17.60 -23.56 7.07
CA ASN A 177 -16.15 -23.59 7.34
C ASN A 177 -15.30 -23.58 6.08
N LYS A 178 -15.76 -24.27 5.02
CA LYS A 178 -15.07 -24.31 3.74
C LYS A 178 -15.04 -22.92 3.10
N GLU A 179 -16.17 -22.23 3.05
CA GLU A 179 -16.31 -20.91 2.45
C GLU A 179 -15.53 -19.85 3.24
N VAL A 180 -15.53 -19.92 4.58
CA VAL A 180 -14.72 -19.04 5.44
C VAL A 180 -13.22 -19.23 5.15
N PHE A 181 -12.76 -20.47 4.96
CA PHE A 181 -11.38 -20.72 4.57
C PHE A 181 -11.07 -20.22 3.14
N GLU A 182 -11.99 -20.37 2.19
CA GLU A 182 -11.84 -19.80 0.85
C GLU A 182 -11.76 -18.26 0.88
N ILE A 183 -12.51 -17.58 1.76
CA ILE A 183 -12.40 -16.13 1.98
C ILE A 183 -10.98 -15.75 2.41
N LYS A 184 -10.40 -16.46 3.38
CA LYS A 184 -9.02 -16.21 3.86
C LYS A 184 -8.03 -16.21 2.69
N GLU A 185 -8.11 -17.23 1.84
CA GLU A 185 -7.23 -17.37 0.67
C GLU A 185 -7.43 -16.23 -0.34
N ILE A 186 -8.69 -15.83 -0.57
CA ILE A 186 -9.01 -14.73 -1.50
C ILE A 186 -8.43 -13.42 -0.98
N ILE A 187 -8.72 -13.02 0.26
CA ILE A 187 -8.26 -11.73 0.79
C ILE A 187 -6.73 -11.68 0.95
N SER A 188 -6.09 -12.81 1.28
CA SER A 188 -4.62 -12.92 1.36
C SER A 188 -3.98 -12.66 -0.01
N LYS A 189 -4.54 -13.25 -1.07
CA LYS A 189 -4.07 -13.03 -2.45
C LYS A 189 -4.37 -11.61 -2.93
N MET A 190 -5.56 -11.07 -2.66
CA MET A 190 -5.90 -9.69 -3.01
C MET A 190 -4.91 -8.70 -2.38
N PHE A 191 -4.60 -8.88 -1.09
CA PHE A 191 -3.65 -8.03 -0.39
C PHE A 191 -2.22 -8.19 -0.92
N THR A 192 -1.81 -9.43 -1.23
CA THR A 192 -0.51 -9.72 -1.85
C THR A 192 -0.36 -9.01 -3.19
N HIS A 193 -1.36 -9.11 -4.07
CA HIS A 193 -1.38 -8.45 -5.38
C HIS A 193 -1.34 -6.92 -5.25
N ALA A 194 -2.07 -6.38 -4.28
CA ALA A 194 -2.04 -4.95 -3.96
C ALA A 194 -0.63 -4.49 -3.51
N MET A 195 0.02 -5.25 -2.63
CA MET A 195 1.37 -4.93 -2.14
C MET A 195 2.45 -5.13 -3.21
N ASN A 196 2.33 -6.13 -4.08
CA ASN A 196 3.23 -6.34 -5.21
C ASN A 196 3.17 -5.19 -6.21
N MET A 197 1.98 -4.63 -6.45
CA MET A 197 1.81 -3.41 -7.24
C MET A 197 2.55 -2.23 -6.59
N VAL A 198 2.34 -1.99 -5.28
CA VAL A 198 2.97 -0.88 -4.56
C VAL A 198 4.50 -1.00 -4.53
N LYS A 199 5.05 -2.19 -4.29
CA LYS A 199 6.49 -2.39 -4.06
C LYS A 199 7.28 -2.70 -5.34
N SER A 200 6.71 -3.54 -6.20
CA SER A 200 7.41 -4.15 -7.34
C SER A 200 6.83 -3.71 -8.68
N LYS A 201 5.87 -2.77 -8.69
CA LYS A 201 5.22 -2.25 -9.91
C LYS A 201 4.59 -3.38 -10.76
N THR A 202 4.23 -4.48 -10.12
CA THR A 202 3.75 -5.69 -10.80
C THR A 202 2.24 -5.60 -10.99
N ILE A 203 1.77 -5.65 -12.23
CA ILE A 203 0.34 -5.56 -12.57
C ILE A 203 -0.28 -6.96 -12.54
N GLU A 204 -0.91 -7.32 -11.43
CA GLU A 204 -1.62 -8.58 -11.24
C GLU A 204 -3.14 -8.35 -11.37
N THR A 205 -3.66 -8.33 -12.60
CA THR A 205 -5.08 -8.05 -12.88
C THR A 205 -6.04 -9.11 -12.33
N GLU A 206 -5.53 -10.26 -11.85
CA GLU A 206 -6.31 -11.28 -11.14
C GLU A 206 -7.07 -10.70 -9.94
N ILE A 207 -6.59 -9.59 -9.35
CA ILE A 207 -7.25 -8.94 -8.20
C ILE A 207 -8.73 -8.58 -8.45
N TYR A 208 -9.11 -8.20 -9.68
CA TYR A 208 -10.51 -7.92 -10.02
C TYR A 208 -11.37 -9.19 -10.11
N GLU A 209 -10.77 -10.31 -10.52
CA GLU A 209 -11.46 -11.60 -10.48
C GLU A 209 -11.63 -12.08 -9.03
N LEU A 210 -10.61 -11.88 -8.20
CA LEU A 210 -10.66 -12.18 -6.77
C LEU A 210 -11.74 -11.36 -6.05
N GLU A 211 -11.90 -10.07 -6.35
CA GLU A 211 -13.00 -9.24 -5.85
C GLU A 211 -14.38 -9.83 -6.20
N GLY A 212 -14.60 -10.14 -7.49
CA GLY A 212 -15.85 -10.76 -7.92
C GLY A 212 -16.10 -12.13 -7.26
N ASN A 213 -15.03 -12.89 -7.00
CA ASN A 213 -15.12 -14.16 -6.29
C ASN A 213 -15.39 -13.97 -4.80
N LEU A 214 -14.85 -12.92 -4.17
CA LEU A 214 -15.09 -12.56 -2.77
C LEU A 214 -16.58 -12.26 -2.56
N HIS A 215 -17.15 -11.35 -3.34
CA HIS A 215 -18.57 -11.00 -3.24
C HIS A 215 -19.49 -12.21 -3.40
N LYS A 216 -19.27 -13.03 -4.43
CA LYS A 216 -20.04 -14.28 -4.61
C LYS A 216 -19.93 -15.21 -3.41
N LYS A 217 -18.77 -15.24 -2.74
CA LYS A 217 -18.55 -16.10 -1.57
C LYS A 217 -19.29 -15.58 -0.35
N LEU A 218 -19.26 -14.26 -0.13
CA LEU A 218 -20.03 -13.60 0.92
C LEU A 218 -21.53 -13.86 0.74
N ASP A 219 -22.04 -13.73 -0.49
CA ASP A 219 -23.45 -14.04 -0.82
C ASP A 219 -23.78 -15.51 -0.53
N THR A 220 -22.93 -16.45 -0.97
CA THR A 220 -23.11 -17.88 -0.73
C THR A 220 -23.20 -18.20 0.76
N ILE A 221 -22.37 -17.56 1.59
CA ILE A 221 -22.39 -17.78 3.04
C ILE A 221 -23.69 -17.24 3.64
N MET A 222 -24.12 -16.04 3.24
CA MET A 222 -25.38 -15.46 3.71
C MET A 222 -26.59 -16.33 3.36
N GLU A 223 -26.64 -16.87 2.13
CA GLU A 223 -27.71 -17.79 1.71
C GLU A 223 -27.72 -19.06 2.56
N LYS A 224 -26.55 -19.69 2.76
CA LYS A 224 -26.44 -20.91 3.58
C LYS A 224 -26.91 -20.70 5.02
N ILE A 225 -26.47 -19.61 5.64
CA ILE A 225 -26.87 -19.27 7.01
C ILE A 225 -28.37 -18.99 7.09
N ALA A 226 -28.95 -18.32 6.09
CA ALA A 226 -30.38 -18.00 6.08
C ALA A 226 -31.27 -19.25 5.89
N GLU A 227 -30.84 -20.21 5.07
CA GLU A 227 -31.63 -21.42 4.78
C GLU A 227 -31.55 -22.47 5.91
N HIS A 228 -30.37 -22.65 6.51
CA HIS A 228 -30.13 -23.71 7.49
C HIS A 228 -29.25 -23.23 8.66
N PRO A 229 -29.71 -22.27 9.48
CA PRO A 229 -28.92 -21.78 10.59
C PRO A 229 -28.67 -22.88 11.63
N ASP A 230 -27.40 -23.08 12.01
CA ASP A 230 -27.04 -23.87 13.20
C ASP A 230 -27.84 -23.42 14.44
N GLU A 231 -28.05 -24.31 15.40
CA GLU A 231 -28.81 -23.96 16.61
C GLU A 231 -28.22 -22.76 17.37
N ASN A 232 -26.91 -22.56 17.31
CA ASN A 232 -26.22 -21.41 17.90
C ASN A 232 -26.45 -20.12 17.10
N LEU A 233 -26.61 -20.20 15.77
CA LEU A 233 -26.94 -19.05 14.90
C LEU A 233 -28.41 -18.64 14.97
N LYS A 234 -29.26 -19.37 15.71
CA LYS A 234 -30.61 -18.90 16.07
C LYS A 234 -30.56 -17.75 17.08
N ASP A 235 -29.44 -17.56 17.77
CA ASP A 235 -29.21 -16.37 18.57
C ASP A 235 -29.01 -15.16 17.64
N ILE A 236 -29.89 -14.18 17.76
CA ILE A 236 -29.84 -12.93 17.00
C ILE A 236 -28.49 -12.23 17.12
N ASN A 237 -27.82 -12.36 18.26
CA ASN A 237 -26.50 -11.77 18.47
C ASN A 237 -25.47 -12.41 17.53
N GLN A 238 -25.41 -13.74 17.47
CA GLN A 238 -24.48 -14.46 16.59
C GLN A 238 -24.70 -14.12 15.11
N PHE A 239 -25.96 -14.02 14.68
CA PHE A 239 -26.28 -13.61 13.31
C PHE A 239 -25.78 -12.20 12.99
N ILE A 240 -25.93 -11.26 13.94
CA ILE A 240 -25.44 -9.89 13.79
C ILE A 240 -23.91 -9.86 13.72
N GLN A 241 -23.23 -10.53 14.64
CA GLN A 241 -21.76 -10.60 14.68
C GLN A 241 -21.20 -11.21 13.40
N PHE A 242 -21.83 -12.27 12.90
CA PHE A 242 -21.44 -12.87 11.63
C PHE A 242 -21.63 -11.92 10.44
N GLY A 243 -22.71 -11.14 10.43
CA GLY A 243 -22.91 -10.06 9.46
C GLY A 243 -21.84 -8.97 9.53
N MET A 244 -21.36 -8.62 10.74
CA MET A 244 -20.24 -7.69 10.92
C MET A 244 -18.93 -8.27 10.38
N PHE A 245 -18.64 -9.54 10.68
CA PHE A 245 -17.49 -10.27 10.09
C PHE A 245 -17.49 -10.21 8.56
N LEU A 246 -18.61 -10.57 7.90
CA LEU A 246 -18.69 -10.54 6.44
C LEU A 246 -18.49 -9.13 5.87
N LYS A 247 -19.02 -8.12 6.55
CA LYS A 247 -18.88 -6.72 6.13
C LYS A 247 -17.43 -6.24 6.25
N ASP A 248 -16.72 -6.61 7.30
CA ASP A 248 -15.32 -6.21 7.47
C ASP A 248 -14.40 -6.97 6.49
N VAL A 249 -14.72 -8.22 6.15
CA VAL A 249 -14.08 -8.93 5.04
C VAL A 249 -14.30 -8.23 3.69
N GLU A 250 -15.52 -7.79 3.39
CA GLU A 250 -15.82 -7.05 2.16
C GLU A 250 -15.03 -5.75 2.07
N ARG A 251 -15.06 -4.96 3.15
CA ARG A 251 -14.30 -3.72 3.25
C ARG A 251 -12.80 -3.94 3.11
N PHE A 252 -12.27 -5.05 3.63
CA PHE A 252 -10.88 -5.43 3.44
C PHE A 252 -10.55 -5.63 1.95
N GLY A 253 -11.41 -6.35 1.22
CA GLY A 253 -11.29 -6.54 -0.24
C GLY A 253 -11.28 -5.20 -1.00
N ASP A 254 -12.22 -4.31 -0.67
CA ASP A 254 -12.30 -2.95 -1.23
C ASP A 254 -11.01 -2.15 -1.01
N ARG A 255 -10.41 -2.26 0.18
CA ARG A 255 -9.13 -1.60 0.49
C ARG A 255 -8.00 -2.18 -0.33
N CYS A 256 -7.94 -3.50 -0.53
CA CYS A 256 -6.93 -4.12 -1.40
C CYS A 256 -6.98 -3.54 -2.81
N LEU A 257 -8.17 -3.40 -3.39
CA LEU A 257 -8.33 -2.77 -4.71
C LEU A 257 -7.94 -1.31 -4.69
N LYS A 258 -8.31 -0.58 -3.63
CA LYS A 258 -7.92 0.82 -3.51
C LYS A 258 -6.40 0.99 -3.43
N ILE A 259 -5.70 0.13 -2.70
CA ILE A 259 -4.23 0.10 -2.64
C ILE A 259 -3.65 -0.22 -4.02
N PHE A 260 -4.16 -1.26 -4.68
CA PHE A 260 -3.72 -1.65 -6.02
C PHE A 260 -3.87 -0.51 -7.04
N GLU A 261 -5.04 0.14 -7.09
CA GLU A 261 -5.28 1.25 -8.01
C GLU A 261 -4.45 2.49 -7.68
N LEU A 262 -4.25 2.82 -6.40
CA LEU A 262 -3.36 3.90 -6.00
C LEU A 262 -1.91 3.60 -6.41
N GLY A 263 -1.45 2.35 -6.25
CA GLY A 263 -0.13 1.91 -6.70
C GLY A 263 0.02 1.99 -8.21
N ARG A 264 -1.02 1.62 -8.97
CA ARG A 264 -1.05 1.78 -10.44
C ARG A 264 -0.95 3.23 -10.88
N GLU A 265 -1.72 4.09 -10.24
CA GLU A 265 -1.71 5.52 -10.53
C GLU A 265 -0.35 6.12 -10.21
N PHE A 266 0.22 5.76 -9.06
CA PHE A 266 1.53 6.21 -8.60
C PHE A 266 2.68 5.77 -9.53
N HIS A 267 2.69 4.50 -9.97
CA HIS A 267 3.81 3.97 -10.78
C HIS A 267 3.65 4.16 -12.29
N HIS A 268 2.43 4.23 -12.80
CA HIS A 268 2.16 4.20 -14.23
C HIS A 268 1.39 5.41 -14.75
N ASN A 269 1.04 6.38 -13.89
CA ASN A 269 0.16 7.51 -14.24
C ASN A 269 -1.14 7.06 -14.93
N ILE A 270 -1.64 5.88 -14.56
CA ILE A 270 -2.94 5.37 -15.04
C ILE A 270 -3.98 5.87 -14.05
N PRO A 271 -4.72 6.96 -14.36
CA PRO A 271 -5.75 7.45 -13.45
C PRO A 271 -6.83 6.39 -13.25
N LYS A 272 -7.40 6.36 -12.04
CA LYS A 272 -8.63 5.60 -11.78
C LYS A 272 -9.64 5.94 -12.89
N ASN A 273 -10.22 4.95 -13.56
CA ASN A 273 -11.25 5.21 -14.56
C ASN A 273 -12.55 5.61 -13.82
N VAL A 274 -12.65 6.89 -13.42
CA VAL A 274 -13.76 7.47 -12.63
C VAL A 274 -15.08 7.50 -13.41
N THR A 275 -15.03 7.28 -14.72
CA THR A 275 -16.14 7.53 -15.64
C THR A 275 -17.23 6.47 -15.64
N THR A 276 -17.06 5.31 -14.99
CA THR A 276 -18.08 4.26 -15.04
C THR A 276 -18.13 3.48 -13.72
N PRO A 277 -19.17 3.69 -12.90
CA PRO A 277 -19.45 2.86 -11.75
C PRO A 277 -19.57 1.39 -12.16
N GLU A 278 -19.13 0.50 -11.29
CA GLU A 278 -19.00 -0.93 -11.59
C GLU A 278 -20.33 -1.60 -11.97
N TYR A 279 -21.44 -1.18 -11.35
CA TYR A 279 -22.79 -1.61 -11.72
C TYR A 279 -23.19 -1.25 -13.17
N VAL A 280 -22.54 -0.25 -13.79
CA VAL A 280 -22.76 0.13 -15.20
C VAL A 280 -21.94 -0.76 -16.15
N ARG A 281 -20.85 -1.39 -15.67
CA ARG A 281 -20.03 -2.31 -16.48
C ARG A 281 -20.69 -3.68 -16.68
N ASN A 282 -21.55 -4.08 -15.75
CA ASN A 282 -22.25 -5.38 -15.76
C ASN A 282 -23.60 -5.36 -16.51
N LEU A 283 -23.94 -4.26 -17.20
CA LEU A 283 -25.15 -4.12 -18.02
C LEU A 283 -24.93 -4.47 -19.51
N LYS A 284 -24.13 -5.49 -19.81
CA LYS A 284 -24.02 -6.05 -21.17
C LYS A 284 -24.58 -7.45 -21.26
#